data_AF-A0A6G2DD33-F1
#
_entry.id   AF-A0A6G2DD33-F1
#
_cell.length_a   1.000
_cell.length_b   1.000
_cell.length_c   1.000
_cell.angle_alpha   90.00
_cell.angle_beta   90.00
_cell.angle_gamma   90.00
#
_symmetry.space_group_name_H-M   'P 1'
#
loop_
_entity.id
_entity.type
_entity.pdbx_description
1 polymer ?
#
loop_
_entity_poly.entity_id
_entity_poly.type
_entity_poly.pdbx_seq_one_letter_code
_entity_poly.pdbx_strand_id
1 'polypeptide(L)'
;AKEQLIKELTSFIDDKKIEQDQSEQIVKNFSDQDLSAWNFDYKDSQIILYPSPVVENLEEIALPVSAFFDVIQSSYLLEKDAALYQSYFDKKHQKVVALTFDDGPNPATTPQVLETLAKYDIKATFFVLGKNVSGNEDLVKRIKSEGHVVGNHSWSHPILSQLSLDEAKKQITDTEDV
;
A
#
# COMPACT_ATOMS: atom_id res chain seq x y z
N ALA A 1 -16.05 -4.17 7.26
CA ALA A 1 -16.55 -5.12 6.25
C ALA A 1 -17.11 -4.39 5.03
N LYS A 2 -18.28 -3.71 5.10
CA LYS A 2 -18.89 -3.03 3.94
C LYS A 2 -17.95 -2.06 3.21
N GLU A 3 -17.22 -1.22 3.96
CA GLU A 3 -16.26 -0.27 3.38
C GLU A 3 -15.16 -0.96 2.55
N GLN A 4 -14.58 -2.05 3.05
CA GLN A 4 -13.57 -2.82 2.31
C GLN A 4 -14.16 -3.46 1.06
N LEU A 5 -15.38 -4.01 1.14
CA LEU A 5 -16.08 -4.56 -0.03
C LEU A 5 -16.31 -3.49 -1.10
N ILE A 6 -16.77 -2.29 -0.71
CA ILE A 6 -16.95 -1.18 -1.65
C ILE A 6 -15.62 -0.77 -2.29
N LYS A 7 -14.52 -0.73 -1.52
CA LYS A 7 -13.20 -0.41 -2.05
C LYS A 7 -12.74 -1.42 -3.10
N GLU A 8 -12.76 -2.71 -2.77
CA GLU A 8 -12.32 -3.78 -3.68
C GLU A 8 -13.25 -3.88 -4.90
N LEU A 9 -14.55 -3.65 -4.70
CA LEU A 9 -15.55 -3.55 -5.76
C LEU A 9 -15.22 -2.41 -6.75
N THR A 10 -14.95 -1.20 -6.25
CA THR A 10 -14.59 -0.05 -7.10
C THR A 10 -13.33 -0.35 -7.90
N SER A 11 -12.28 -0.88 -7.25
CA SER A 11 -11.04 -1.25 -7.96
C SER A 11 -11.27 -2.33 -9.03
N PHE A 12 -12.10 -3.33 -8.76
CA PHE A 12 -12.44 -4.35 -9.75
C PHE A 12 -13.17 -3.76 -10.96
N ILE A 13 -14.09 -2.82 -10.74
CA ILE A 13 -14.85 -2.16 -11.81
C ILE A 13 -13.95 -1.26 -12.65
N ASP A 14 -13.05 -0.50 -12.01
CA ASP A 14 -12.08 0.37 -12.69
C ASP A 14 -11.19 -0.44 -13.65
N ASP A 15 -10.75 -1.64 -13.22
CA ASP A 15 -9.96 -2.56 -14.04
C ASP A 15 -10.72 -3.11 -15.26
N LYS A 16 -12.05 -3.19 -15.18
CA LYS A 16 -12.91 -3.67 -16.29
C LYS A 16 -13.13 -2.62 -17.37
N LYS A 17 -12.67 -1.38 -17.18
CA LYS A 17 -12.82 -0.27 -18.14
C LYS A 17 -14.28 -0.04 -18.59
N ILE A 18 -15.20 -0.19 -17.65
CA ILE A 18 -16.62 0.12 -17.83
C ILE A 18 -16.79 1.64 -17.93
N GLU A 19 -17.84 2.12 -18.61
CA GLU A 19 -18.14 3.56 -18.68
C GLU A 19 -18.32 4.16 -17.28
N GLN A 20 -17.76 5.37 -17.07
CA GLN A 20 -17.68 5.98 -15.75
C GLN A 20 -19.06 6.12 -15.07
N ASP A 21 -20.08 6.58 -15.81
CA ASP A 21 -21.43 6.75 -15.29
C ASP A 21 -22.03 5.40 -14.81
N GLN A 22 -21.73 4.31 -15.52
CA GLN A 22 -22.18 2.97 -15.14
C GLN A 22 -21.43 2.47 -13.89
N SER A 23 -20.12 2.69 -13.82
CA SER A 23 -19.30 2.35 -12.65
C SER A 23 -19.79 3.06 -11.39
N GLU A 24 -20.05 4.37 -11.48
CA GLU A 24 -20.60 5.17 -10.38
C GLU A 24 -21.97 4.66 -9.95
N GLN A 25 -22.84 4.29 -10.90
CA GLN A 25 -24.15 3.74 -10.60
C GLN A 25 -24.07 2.39 -9.87
N ILE A 26 -23.18 1.47 -10.28
CA ILE A 26 -22.99 0.19 -9.61
C ILE A 26 -22.50 0.40 -8.17
N VAL A 27 -21.44 1.20 -7.98
CA VAL A 27 -20.86 1.46 -6.66
C VAL A 27 -21.88 2.13 -5.74
N LYS A 28 -22.62 3.11 -6.24
CA LYS A 28 -23.68 3.79 -5.50
C LYS A 28 -24.78 2.81 -5.06
N ASN A 29 -25.16 1.87 -5.92
CA ASN A 29 -26.21 0.91 -5.61
C ASN A 29 -25.84 0.00 -4.43
N PHE A 30 -24.63 -0.56 -4.44
CA PHE A 30 -24.11 -1.32 -3.30
C PHE A 30 -23.98 -0.43 -2.06
N SER A 31 -23.47 0.80 -2.22
CA SER A 31 -23.26 1.75 -1.12
C SER A 31 -24.54 2.15 -0.42
N ASP A 32 -25.64 2.32 -1.15
CA ASP A 32 -26.95 2.74 -0.61
C ASP A 32 -27.67 1.60 0.13
N GLN A 33 -27.35 0.34 -0.16
CA GLN A 33 -27.99 -0.83 0.46
C GLN A 33 -27.31 -1.28 1.77
N ASP A 34 -28.08 -1.77 2.74
CA ASP A 34 -27.51 -2.47 3.89
C ASP A 34 -26.76 -3.73 3.47
N LEU A 35 -25.63 -4.03 4.13
CA LEU A 35 -24.78 -5.17 3.76
C LEU A 35 -25.52 -6.51 3.82
N SER A 36 -26.49 -6.64 4.73
CA SER A 36 -27.32 -7.85 4.86
C SER A 36 -28.30 -8.06 3.70
N ALA A 37 -28.56 -7.03 2.89
CA ALA A 37 -29.44 -7.11 1.72
C ALA A 37 -28.68 -7.52 0.45
N TRP A 38 -27.36 -7.63 0.50
CA TRP A 38 -26.55 -7.94 -0.67
C TRP A 38 -26.68 -9.41 -1.04
N ASN A 39 -27.02 -9.68 -2.29
CA ASN A 39 -26.94 -11.01 -2.86
C ASN A 39 -25.46 -11.36 -3.08
N PHE A 40 -25.05 -12.50 -2.53
CA PHE A 40 -23.68 -12.99 -2.69
C PHE A 40 -23.63 -14.51 -2.75
N ASP A 41 -22.54 -15.00 -3.34
CA ASP A 41 -22.11 -16.39 -3.29
C ASP A 41 -20.68 -16.50 -2.78
N TYR A 42 -20.27 -17.72 -2.43
CA TYR A 42 -18.90 -18.02 -2.03
C TYR A 42 -18.39 -19.26 -2.77
N LYS A 43 -17.43 -19.06 -3.67
CA LYS A 43 -16.80 -20.16 -4.44
C LYS A 43 -15.31 -19.88 -4.64
N ASP A 44 -14.49 -20.92 -4.68
CA ASP A 44 -13.07 -20.84 -5.04
C ASP A 44 -12.29 -19.73 -4.32
N SER A 45 -12.46 -19.62 -3.00
CA SER A 45 -11.78 -18.63 -2.16
C SER A 45 -12.14 -17.17 -2.53
N GLN A 46 -13.32 -16.94 -3.10
CA GLN A 46 -13.80 -15.63 -3.53
C GLN A 46 -15.23 -15.37 -3.02
N ILE A 47 -15.48 -14.11 -2.65
CA ILE A 47 -16.81 -13.57 -2.41
C ILE A 47 -17.33 -13.07 -3.75
N ILE A 48 -18.50 -13.52 -4.17
CA ILE A 48 -19.11 -13.16 -5.44
C ILE A 48 -20.28 -12.25 -5.16
N LEU A 49 -20.30 -11.07 -5.78
CA LEU A 49 -21.38 -10.11 -5.68
C LEU A 49 -22.08 -9.96 -7.02
N TYR A 50 -23.37 -9.62 -6.98
CA TYR A 50 -24.22 -9.47 -8.16
C TYR A 50 -24.71 -8.03 -8.30
N PRO A 51 -24.33 -7.31 -9.38
CA PRO A 51 -24.89 -5.99 -9.68
C PRO A 51 -26.40 -6.06 -9.90
N SER A 52 -27.14 -5.06 -9.41
CA SER A 52 -28.58 -4.95 -9.60
C SER A 52 -28.98 -3.49 -9.83
N PRO A 53 -29.21 -3.02 -11.08
CA PRO A 53 -29.47 -3.82 -12.26
C PRO A 53 -28.21 -4.51 -12.79
N VAL A 54 -28.41 -5.63 -13.48
CA VAL A 54 -27.35 -6.32 -14.23
C VAL A 54 -26.84 -5.38 -15.30
N VAL A 55 -25.52 -5.25 -15.40
CA VAL A 55 -24.85 -4.43 -16.42
C VAL A 55 -24.32 -5.34 -17.52
N GLU A 56 -24.44 -4.89 -18.77
CA GLU A 56 -23.95 -5.64 -19.92
C GLU A 56 -22.45 -5.91 -19.77
N ASN A 57 -22.04 -7.17 -19.91
CA ASN A 57 -20.67 -7.65 -19.70
C ASN A 57 -20.16 -7.65 -18.23
N LEU A 58 -21.04 -7.49 -17.23
CA LEU A 58 -20.69 -7.63 -15.81
C LEU A 58 -21.82 -8.34 -15.03
N GLU A 59 -21.87 -9.66 -15.15
CA GLU A 59 -22.86 -10.50 -14.46
C GLU A 59 -22.51 -10.78 -12.99
N GLU A 60 -21.23 -11.01 -12.70
CA GLU A 60 -20.74 -11.28 -11.35
C GLU A 60 -19.41 -10.55 -11.07
N ILE A 61 -19.19 -10.22 -9.80
CA ILE A 61 -17.98 -9.56 -9.32
C ILE A 61 -17.34 -10.48 -8.27
N ALA A 62 -16.24 -11.12 -8.66
CA ALA A 62 -15.52 -12.06 -7.80
C ALA A 62 -14.34 -11.36 -7.12
N LEU A 63 -14.44 -11.22 -5.80
CA LEU A 63 -13.45 -10.56 -4.95
C LEU A 63 -12.70 -11.61 -4.13
N PRO A 64 -11.35 -11.60 -4.10
CA PRO A 64 -10.60 -12.58 -3.33
C PRO A 64 -10.88 -12.47 -1.83
N VAL A 65 -11.22 -13.59 -1.17
CA VAL A 65 -11.56 -13.59 0.27
C VAL A 65 -10.41 -13.05 1.14
N SER A 66 -9.18 -13.22 0.68
CA SER A 66 -7.98 -12.76 1.36
C SER A 66 -7.92 -11.24 1.56
N ALA A 67 -8.59 -10.46 0.70
CA ALA A 67 -8.68 -9.00 0.85
C ALA A 67 -9.46 -8.58 2.11
N PHE A 68 -10.24 -9.50 2.69
CA PHE A 68 -11.11 -9.22 3.83
C PHE A 68 -10.66 -9.89 5.14
N PHE A 69 -9.49 -10.54 5.16
CA PHE A 69 -9.03 -11.28 6.34
C PHE A 69 -8.84 -10.43 7.61
N ASP A 70 -8.65 -9.11 7.47
CA ASP A 70 -8.63 -8.18 8.61
C ASP A 70 -9.96 -8.11 9.38
N VAL A 71 -11.09 -8.41 8.72
CA VAL A 71 -12.44 -8.23 9.29
C VAL A 71 -13.32 -9.47 9.13
N ILE A 72 -12.78 -10.57 8.63
CA ILE A 72 -13.53 -11.80 8.40
C ILE A 72 -13.77 -12.55 9.71
N GLN A 73 -14.96 -13.14 9.85
CA GLN A 73 -15.22 -14.10 10.90
C GLN A 73 -14.66 -15.48 10.46
N SER A 74 -13.41 -15.74 10.80
CA SER A 74 -12.64 -16.89 10.29
C SER A 74 -13.23 -18.25 10.64
N SER A 75 -14.12 -18.33 11.65
CA SER A 75 -14.84 -19.56 12.00
C SER A 75 -15.75 -20.11 10.89
N TYR A 76 -16.08 -19.30 9.87
CA TYR A 76 -16.86 -19.74 8.71
C TYR A 76 -16.00 -20.28 7.56
N LEU A 77 -14.68 -20.16 7.64
CA LEU A 77 -13.78 -20.63 6.57
C LEU A 77 -13.63 -22.15 6.64
N LEU A 78 -13.83 -22.81 5.51
CA LEU A 78 -13.60 -24.26 5.36
C LEU A 78 -12.12 -24.55 5.16
N GLU A 79 -11.73 -25.82 5.26
CA GLU A 79 -10.35 -26.33 5.37
C GLU A 79 -9.31 -25.54 4.54
N LYS A 80 -9.53 -25.40 3.23
CA LYS A 80 -8.62 -24.68 2.32
C LYS A 80 -8.44 -23.21 2.73
N ASP A 81 -9.53 -22.50 2.99
CA ASP A 81 -9.50 -21.06 3.29
C ASP A 81 -9.09 -20.80 4.73
N ALA A 82 -9.34 -21.73 5.65
CA ALA A 82 -8.80 -21.69 7.01
C ALA A 82 -7.26 -21.77 7.00
N ALA A 83 -6.66 -22.58 6.13
CA ALA A 83 -5.20 -22.62 5.96
C ALA A 83 -4.63 -21.32 5.35
N LEU A 84 -5.35 -20.70 4.40
CA LEU A 84 -5.01 -19.38 3.87
C LEU A 84 -5.06 -18.32 4.98
N TYR A 85 -6.11 -18.34 5.81
CA TYR A 85 -6.27 -17.43 6.93
C TYR A 85 -5.19 -17.65 7.99
N GLN A 86 -4.81 -18.89 8.30
CA GLN A 86 -3.72 -19.17 9.24
C GLN A 86 -2.40 -18.56 8.74
N SER A 87 -2.09 -18.75 7.44
CA SER A 87 -0.89 -18.17 6.82
C SER A 87 -0.90 -16.64 6.88
N TYR A 88 -2.07 -16.02 6.69
CA TYR A 88 -2.25 -14.59 6.87
C TYR A 88 -2.06 -14.16 8.33
N PHE A 89 -2.66 -14.90 9.28
CA PHE A 89 -2.59 -14.61 10.70
C PHE A 89 -1.16 -14.67 11.23
N ASP A 90 -0.40 -15.70 10.84
CA ASP A 90 1.01 -15.86 11.22
C ASP A 90 1.87 -14.70 10.70
N LYS A 91 1.64 -14.27 9.46
CA LYS A 91 2.31 -13.08 8.88
C LYS A 91 1.92 -11.80 9.60
N LYS A 92 0.63 -11.60 9.87
CA LYS A 92 0.10 -10.40 10.54
C LYS A 92 0.67 -10.22 11.95
N HIS A 93 0.92 -11.33 12.65
CA HIS A 93 1.43 -11.33 14.02
C HIS A 93 2.96 -11.51 14.11
N GLN A 94 3.66 -11.50 12.98
CA GLN A 94 5.11 -11.46 12.98
C GLN A 94 5.58 -10.16 13.66
N LYS A 95 6.38 -10.29 14.72
CA LYS A 95 6.89 -9.15 15.49
C LYS A 95 8.05 -8.48 14.74
N VAL A 96 7.72 -7.60 13.81
CA VAL A 96 8.68 -6.80 13.04
C VAL A 96 8.38 -5.31 13.19
N VAL A 97 9.41 -4.48 13.10
CA VAL A 97 9.32 -3.02 13.04
C VAL A 97 10.40 -2.51 12.08
N ALA A 98 10.07 -1.50 11.28
CA ALA A 98 11.01 -0.84 10.38
C ALA A 98 11.32 0.56 10.93
N LEU A 99 12.59 0.81 11.27
CA LEU A 99 13.05 2.16 11.61
C LEU A 99 13.32 2.94 10.33
N THR A 100 12.82 4.16 10.27
CA THR A 100 13.02 5.07 9.14
C THR A 100 13.59 6.41 9.63
N PHE A 101 14.45 7.02 8.81
CA PHE A 101 15.07 8.32 9.07
C PHE A 101 14.90 9.23 7.87
N ASP A 102 14.38 10.44 8.10
CA ASP A 102 14.08 11.40 7.05
C ASP A 102 15.10 12.57 7.05
N ASP A 103 15.04 13.44 6.04
CA ASP A 103 15.80 14.70 5.90
C ASP A 103 17.33 14.61 5.75
N GLY A 104 17.90 13.41 5.81
CA GLY A 104 19.34 13.18 5.65
C GLY A 104 19.87 13.39 4.21
N PRO A 105 21.16 13.13 3.98
CA PRO A 105 22.19 12.93 5.00
C PRO A 105 22.58 14.24 5.70
N ASN A 106 22.92 14.16 6.98
CA ASN A 106 23.51 15.25 7.75
C ASN A 106 24.88 14.79 8.27
N PRO A 107 26.00 15.41 7.84
CA PRO A 107 27.34 14.96 8.21
C PRO A 107 27.64 15.06 9.71
N ALA A 108 26.87 15.85 10.47
CA ALA A 108 27.06 16.01 11.90
C ALA A 108 26.28 15.01 12.76
N THR A 109 25.31 14.27 12.19
CA THR A 109 24.42 13.38 12.97
C THR A 109 24.22 11.99 12.34
N THR A 110 24.16 11.89 11.01
CA THR A 110 24.00 10.60 10.33
C THR A 110 25.10 9.59 10.70
N PRO A 111 26.40 9.97 10.82
CA PRO A 111 27.43 9.03 11.26
C PRO A 111 27.14 8.40 12.63
N GLN A 112 26.69 9.18 13.62
CA GLN A 112 26.36 8.64 14.95
C GLN A 112 25.15 7.71 14.90
N VAL A 113 24.17 7.98 14.04
CA VAL A 113 23.03 7.09 13.82
C VAL A 113 23.51 5.76 13.25
N LEU A 114 24.35 5.79 12.20
CA LEU A 114 24.93 4.58 11.60
C LEU A 114 25.71 3.75 12.61
N GLU A 115 26.59 4.38 13.40
CA GLU A 115 27.33 3.72 14.47
C GLU A 115 26.41 3.09 15.52
N THR A 116 25.30 3.74 15.84
CA THR A 116 24.30 3.21 16.78
C THR A 116 23.57 2.02 16.19
N LEU A 117 23.12 2.09 14.93
CA LEU A 117 22.45 0.97 14.26
C LEU A 117 23.39 -0.25 14.15
N ALA A 118 24.66 -0.02 13.82
CA ALA A 118 25.69 -1.06 13.79
C ALA A 118 25.93 -1.68 15.18
N LYS A 119 26.00 -0.86 16.24
CA LYS A 119 26.16 -1.33 17.62
C LYS A 119 25.03 -2.29 18.05
N TYR A 120 23.81 -2.06 17.60
CA TYR A 120 22.66 -2.89 17.92
C TYR A 120 22.37 -3.98 16.87
N ASP A 121 23.24 -4.13 15.86
CA ASP A 121 23.08 -5.05 14.73
C ASP A 121 21.70 -4.98 14.05
N ILE A 122 21.19 -3.77 13.87
CA ILE A 122 19.91 -3.52 13.19
C ILE A 122 20.11 -2.72 11.90
N LYS A 123 19.09 -2.76 11.04
CA LYS A 123 19.06 -2.01 9.77
C LYS A 123 17.87 -1.06 9.77
N ALA A 124 17.97 -0.02 8.95
CA ALA A 124 16.96 1.02 8.81
C ALA A 124 16.82 1.44 7.34
N THR A 125 15.81 2.25 7.06
CA THR A 125 15.61 2.91 5.77
C THR A 125 15.83 4.42 5.94
N PHE A 126 16.69 5.01 5.12
CA PHE A 126 16.97 6.45 5.14
C PHE A 126 16.32 7.12 3.93
N PHE A 127 15.28 7.91 4.14
CA PHE A 127 14.70 8.76 3.11
C PHE A 127 15.48 10.07 3.05
N VAL A 128 16.33 10.23 2.02
CA VAL A 128 17.26 11.35 1.90
C VAL A 128 16.73 12.45 0.98
N LEU A 129 17.13 13.69 1.25
CA LEU A 129 16.88 14.83 0.37
C LEU A 129 17.94 14.91 -0.71
N GLY A 130 17.52 14.99 -1.98
CA GLY A 130 18.45 15.10 -3.12
C GLY A 130 19.45 16.24 -2.97
N LYS A 131 19.01 17.41 -2.49
CA LYS A 131 19.89 18.58 -2.28
C LYS A 131 21.01 18.33 -1.25
N ASN A 132 20.83 17.38 -0.33
CA ASN A 132 21.80 17.07 0.71
C ASN A 132 22.81 16.00 0.25
N VAL A 133 22.57 15.32 -0.88
CA VAL A 133 23.49 14.31 -1.43
C VAL A 133 24.78 14.98 -1.89
N SER A 134 24.68 16.15 -2.53
CA SER A 134 25.86 16.89 -2.99
C SER A 134 26.78 17.25 -1.83
N GLY A 135 28.04 16.82 -1.91
CA GLY A 135 29.05 16.98 -0.87
C GLY A 135 28.99 15.95 0.27
N ASN A 136 27.99 15.06 0.26
CA ASN A 136 27.83 13.94 1.20
C ASN A 136 27.75 12.59 0.48
N GLU A 137 28.22 12.48 -0.75
CA GLU A 137 28.08 11.30 -1.60
C GLU A 137 28.68 10.06 -0.94
N ASP A 138 29.84 10.21 -0.28
CA ASP A 138 30.47 9.11 0.43
C ASP A 138 29.73 8.71 1.70
N LEU A 139 29.02 9.65 2.34
CA LEU A 139 28.15 9.35 3.47
C LEU A 139 26.90 8.58 3.01
N VAL A 140 26.33 8.92 1.85
CA VAL A 140 25.22 8.15 1.25
C VAL A 140 25.68 6.75 0.84
N LYS A 141 26.85 6.62 0.19
CA LYS A 141 27.45 5.30 -0.11
C LYS A 141 27.69 4.50 1.17
N ARG A 142 28.12 5.16 2.25
CA ARG A 142 28.31 4.52 3.56
C ARG A 142 27.01 3.93 4.09
N ILE A 143 25.90 4.68 4.08
CA ILE A 143 24.56 4.19 4.47
C ILE A 143 24.25 2.87 3.76
N LYS A 144 24.42 2.84 2.44
CA LYS A 144 24.15 1.63 1.63
C LYS A 144 25.13 0.49 1.94
N SER A 145 26.42 0.79 2.07
CA SER A 145 27.48 -0.20 2.33
C SER A 145 27.33 -0.90 3.69
N GLU A 146 26.72 -0.24 4.68
CA GLU A 146 26.41 -0.81 6.00
C GLU A 146 25.10 -1.65 6.00
N GLY A 147 24.50 -1.85 4.82
CA GLY A 147 23.35 -2.74 4.62
C GLY A 147 21.98 -2.07 4.83
N HIS A 148 21.93 -0.75 4.91
CA HIS A 148 20.67 -0.01 5.00
C HIS A 148 20.03 0.20 3.62
N VAL A 149 18.76 0.59 3.62
CA VAL A 149 18.04 1.02 2.41
C VAL A 149 18.11 2.55 2.33
N VAL A 150 18.38 3.08 1.14
CA VAL A 150 18.28 4.51 0.84
C VAL A 150 17.01 4.70 0.02
N GLY A 151 16.17 5.65 0.42
CA GLY A 151 14.94 6.05 -0.25
C GLY A 151 14.92 7.54 -0.55
N ASN A 152 13.94 7.97 -1.32
CA ASN A 152 13.80 9.34 -1.80
C ASN A 152 12.85 10.15 -0.91
N HIS A 153 13.30 11.32 -0.48
CA HIS A 153 12.51 12.25 0.34
C HIS A 153 12.25 13.60 -0.34
N SER A 154 12.14 13.62 -1.67
CA SER A 154 12.15 14.81 -2.53
C SER A 154 13.51 15.50 -2.58
N TRP A 155 13.63 16.50 -3.45
CA TRP A 155 14.89 17.22 -3.62
C TRP A 155 15.14 18.20 -2.48
N SER A 156 14.15 19.03 -2.14
CA SER A 156 14.31 20.17 -1.23
C SER A 156 13.24 20.28 -0.15
N HIS A 157 12.48 19.22 0.11
CA HIS A 157 11.43 19.17 1.14
C HIS A 157 10.26 20.19 0.95
N PRO A 158 9.76 20.45 -0.27
CA PRO A 158 8.53 21.21 -0.42
C PRO A 158 7.31 20.35 -0.05
N ILE A 159 6.18 21.00 0.22
CA ILE A 159 4.89 20.30 0.32
C ILE A 159 4.47 19.93 -1.12
N LEU A 160 4.74 18.69 -1.53
CA LEU A 160 4.55 18.25 -2.93
C LEU A 160 3.12 18.46 -3.46
N SER A 161 2.11 18.30 -2.61
CA SER A 161 0.69 18.49 -2.99
C SER A 161 0.29 19.94 -3.26
N GLN A 162 1.17 20.91 -2.97
CA GLN A 162 0.96 22.33 -3.25
C GLN A 162 1.71 22.80 -4.50
N LEU A 163 2.43 21.90 -5.18
CA LEU A 163 3.11 22.18 -6.44
C LEU A 163 2.24 21.79 -7.64
N SER A 164 2.62 22.26 -8.82
CA SER A 164 2.12 21.63 -10.04
C SER A 164 2.57 20.16 -10.12
N LEU A 165 1.81 19.34 -10.85
CA LEU A 165 2.14 17.92 -11.03
C LEU A 165 3.57 17.71 -11.54
N ASP A 166 4.01 18.52 -12.50
CA ASP A 166 5.34 18.37 -13.09
C ASP A 166 6.46 18.82 -12.14
N GLU A 167 6.24 19.87 -11.34
CA GLU A 167 7.22 20.27 -10.31
C GLU A 167 7.32 19.23 -9.18
N ALA A 168 6.20 18.67 -8.74
CA ALA A 168 6.19 17.60 -7.75
C ALA A 168 6.92 16.34 -8.26
N LYS A 169 6.66 15.94 -9.52
CA LYS A 169 7.39 14.84 -10.16
C LYS A 169 8.87 15.15 -10.27
N LYS A 170 9.23 16.36 -10.68
CA LYS A 170 10.63 16.78 -10.82
C LYS A 170 11.40 16.71 -9.50
N GLN A 171 10.78 17.10 -8.39
CA GLN A 171 11.38 16.94 -7.05
C GLN A 171 11.73 15.48 -6.73
N ILE A 172 10.92 14.54 -7.20
CA ILE A 172 11.16 13.10 -7.03
C ILE A 172 12.24 12.64 -8.01
N THR A 173 12.10 12.89 -9.31
CA THR A 173 13.03 12.38 -10.34
C THR A 173 14.43 12.96 -10.19
N ASP A 174 14.57 14.26 -9.88
CA ASP A 174 15.88 14.86 -9.64
C ASP A 174 16.61 14.20 -8.45
N THR A 175 15.86 13.63 -7.50
CA THR A 175 16.43 12.90 -6.35
C THR A 175 16.73 11.43 -6.68
N GLU A 176 16.01 10.80 -7.61
CA GLU A 176 16.33 9.45 -8.11
C GLU A 176 17.60 9.43 -8.96
N ASP A 177 17.88 10.55 -9.65
CA ASP A 177 19.00 10.66 -10.59
C ASP A 177 20.37 10.89 -9.91
N VAL A 178 20.42 11.10 -8.59
CA VAL A 178 21.64 11.41 -7.81
C VAL A 178 22.09 10.31 -6.85
#